data_AF-A0A7J9R122-F1
#
_entry.id   AF-A0A7J9R122-F1
#
_cell.length_a   1.000
_cell.length_b   1.000
_cell.length_c   1.000
_cell.angle_alpha   90.00
_cell.angle_beta   90.00
_cell.angle_gamma   90.00
#
_symmetry.space_group_name_H-M   'P 1'
#
loop_
_entity.id
_entity.type
_entity.pdbx_description
1 polymer ?
#
loop_
_entity_poly.entity_id
_entity_poly.type
_entity_poly.pdbx_seq_one_letter_code
_entity_poly.pdbx_strand_id
1 'polypeptide(L)'
;MADEEEKPVPLKVEILDKIAALVTAAFGLVAALAWNEAIKTIFKEIFGTADAVAPMLIYAIVVTIIAVILTIVVARAASKAKANI
;
A
#
# COMPACT_ATOMS: atom_id res chain seq x y z
N MET A 1 -26.37 36.28 -3.22
CA MET A 1 -25.83 34.93 -3.01
C MET A 1 -26.73 34.27 -2.00
N ALA A 2 -27.45 33.23 -2.41
CA ALA A 2 -28.14 32.39 -1.45
C ALA A 2 -27.05 31.55 -0.79
N ASP A 3 -26.93 31.66 0.53
CA ASP A 3 -26.05 30.82 1.30
C ASP A 3 -26.56 29.38 1.16
N GLU A 4 -25.81 28.54 0.46
CA GLU A 4 -26.15 27.11 0.34
C GLU A 4 -26.02 26.50 1.74
N GLU A 5 -27.15 26.10 2.34
CA GLU A 5 -27.17 25.36 3.61
C GLU A 5 -26.44 24.02 3.43
N GLU A 6 -25.19 23.95 3.92
CA GLU A 6 -24.41 22.72 3.96
C GLU A 6 -25.06 21.74 4.94
N LYS A 7 -25.78 20.73 4.40
CA LYS A 7 -26.47 19.75 5.23
C LYS A 7 -25.45 18.90 6.02
N PRO A 8 -25.61 18.76 7.34
CA PRO A 8 -24.68 17.98 8.15
C PRO A 8 -24.63 16.53 7.66
N VAL A 9 -23.42 16.03 7.44
CA VAL A 9 -23.18 14.64 7.03
C VAL A 9 -23.81 13.71 8.08
N PRO A 10 -24.62 12.71 7.68
CA PRO A 10 -25.24 11.82 8.65
C PRO A 10 -24.18 11.08 9.48
N LEU A 11 -24.32 11.05 10.81
CA LEU A 11 -23.39 10.37 11.73
C LEU A 11 -23.01 8.94 11.30
N LYS A 12 -23.97 8.21 10.71
CA LYS A 12 -23.73 6.86 10.18
C LYS A 12 -22.69 6.83 9.06
N VAL A 13 -22.69 7.83 8.18
CA VAL A 13 -21.73 7.95 7.07
C VAL A 13 -20.33 8.20 7.64
N GLU A 14 -20.21 9.14 8.59
CA GLU A 14 -18.92 9.43 9.23
C GLU A 14 -18.35 8.20 9.94
N ILE A 15 -19.18 7.44 10.68
CA ILE A 15 -18.74 6.20 11.34
C ILE A 15 -18.26 5.18 10.30
N LEU A 16 -19.00 4.99 9.20
CA LEU A 16 -18.61 4.05 8.14
C LEU A 16 -17.29 4.47 7.47
N ASP A 17 -17.08 5.76 7.22
CA ASP A 17 -15.83 6.28 6.65
C ASP A 17 -14.63 6.03 7.57
N LYS A 18 -14.79 6.27 8.88
CA LYS A 18 -13.72 5.99 9.85
C LYS A 18 -13.42 4.50 9.96
N ILE A 19 -14.45 3.65 9.98
CA ILE A 19 -14.27 2.19 9.99
C ILE A 19 -13.56 1.73 8.72
N ALA A 20 -13.99 2.23 7.54
CA ALA A 20 -13.36 1.89 6.28
C ALA A 20 -11.87 2.28 6.26
N ALA A 21 -11.53 3.47 6.78
CA ALA A 21 -10.14 3.90 6.92
C ALA A 21 -9.32 2.99 7.85
N LEU A 22 -9.86 2.65 9.03
CA LEU A 22 -9.21 1.76 9.99
C LEU A 22 -9.00 0.35 9.41
N VAL A 23 -10.02 -0.20 8.77
CA VAL A 23 -9.98 -1.51 8.11
C VAL A 23 -8.93 -1.50 6.99
N THR A 24 -8.94 -0.47 6.12
CA THR A 24 -7.96 -0.33 5.04
C THR A 24 -6.53 -0.24 5.58
N ALA A 25 -6.31 0.53 6.66
CA ALA A 25 -5.00 0.63 7.29
C ALA A 25 -4.53 -0.71 7.89
N ALA A 26 -5.42 -1.40 8.61
CA ALA A 26 -5.12 -2.70 9.21
C ALA A 26 -4.78 -3.75 8.15
N PHE A 27 -5.57 -3.86 7.09
CA PHE A 27 -5.28 -4.77 5.97
C PHE A 27 -4.04 -4.35 5.18
N GLY A 28 -3.79 -3.05 5.03
CA GLY A 28 -2.55 -2.54 4.44
C GLY A 28 -1.31 -3.00 5.21
N LEU A 29 -1.35 -2.96 6.54
CA LEU A 29 -0.28 -3.48 7.40
C LEU A 29 -0.12 -4.99 7.26
N VAL A 30 -1.22 -5.74 7.34
CA VAL A 30 -1.19 -7.21 7.18
C VAL A 30 -0.62 -7.59 5.81
N ALA A 31 -1.03 -6.91 4.74
CA ALA A 31 -0.50 -7.13 3.41
C ALA A 31 1.01 -6.84 3.36
N ALA A 32 1.47 -5.69 3.88
CA ALA A 32 2.89 -5.36 3.91
C ALA A 32 3.74 -6.45 4.60
N LEU A 33 3.26 -6.97 5.73
CA LEU A 33 3.92 -8.04 6.46
C LEU A 33 3.92 -9.37 5.68
N ALA A 34 2.79 -9.74 5.09
CA ALA A 34 2.64 -10.98 4.32
C ALA A 34 3.54 -10.99 3.07
N TRP A 35 3.61 -9.87 2.33
CA TRP A 35 4.48 -9.76 1.16
C TRP A 35 5.97 -9.84 1.53
N ASN A 36 6.39 -9.22 2.63
CA ASN A 36 7.76 -9.34 3.14
C ASN A 36 8.12 -10.80 3.46
N GLU A 37 7.26 -11.52 4.18
CA GLU A 37 7.52 -12.93 4.52
C GLU A 37 7.45 -13.86 3.30
N ALA A 38 6.54 -13.61 2.35
CA ALA A 38 6.44 -14.37 1.11
C ALA A 38 7.73 -14.27 0.28
N ILE A 39 8.25 -13.05 0.08
CA ILE A 39 9.48 -12.84 -0.69
C ILE A 39 10.65 -13.54 0.01
N LYS A 40 10.81 -13.38 1.34
CA LYS A 40 11.87 -14.08 2.09
C LYS A 40 11.80 -15.59 1.95
N THR A 41 10.59 -16.15 2.02
CA THR A 41 10.38 -17.61 1.89
C THR A 41 10.76 -18.10 0.50
N ILE A 42 10.34 -17.41 -0.56
CA ILE A 42 10.73 -17.73 -1.94
C ILE A 42 12.25 -17.69 -2.09
N PHE A 43 12.91 -16.68 -1.52
CA PHE A 43 14.36 -16.58 -1.55
C PHE A 43 15.05 -17.73 -0.82
N LYS A 44 14.53 -18.14 0.34
CA LYS A 44 15.04 -19.29 1.09
C LYS A 44 14.92 -20.60 0.28
N GLU A 45 13.79 -20.81 -0.39
CA GLU A 45 13.58 -21.99 -1.23
C GLU A 45 14.53 -22.02 -2.44
N ILE A 46 14.81 -20.87 -3.06
CA ILE A 46 15.67 -20.79 -4.26
C ILE A 46 17.16 -20.82 -3.91
N PHE A 47 17.59 -20.11 -2.86
CA PHE A 47 19.01 -19.87 -2.56
C PHE A 47 19.51 -20.64 -1.33
N GLY A 48 18.65 -21.40 -0.64
CA GLY A 48 19.01 -22.13 0.57
C GLY A 48 19.12 -21.22 1.79
N THR A 49 20.32 -21.04 2.35
CA THR A 49 20.52 -20.19 3.53
C THR A 49 20.36 -18.72 3.16
N ALA A 50 19.19 -18.17 3.49
CA ALA A 50 18.88 -16.76 3.32
C ALA A 50 19.80 -15.82 4.15
N ASP A 51 20.59 -16.39 5.07
CA ASP A 51 21.53 -15.66 5.95
C ASP A 51 22.86 -15.30 5.27
N ALA A 52 23.10 -15.79 4.05
CA ALA A 52 24.26 -15.37 3.27
C ALA A 52 24.04 -13.94 2.72
N VAL A 53 25.12 -13.16 2.69
CA VAL A 53 25.09 -11.75 2.26
C VAL A 53 24.58 -11.59 0.82
N ALA A 54 24.91 -12.53 -0.08
CA ALA A 54 24.49 -12.47 -1.48
C ALA A 54 22.95 -12.58 -1.66
N PRO A 55 22.25 -13.59 -1.09
CA PRO A 55 20.78 -13.64 -1.06
C PRO A 55 20.12 -12.39 -0.47
N MET A 56 20.66 -11.83 0.62
CA MET A 56 20.14 -10.59 1.24
C MET A 56 20.26 -9.37 0.32
N LEU A 57 21.38 -9.25 -0.41
CA LEU A 57 21.57 -8.17 -1.38
C LEU A 57 20.59 -8.31 -2.56
N ILE A 58 20.39 -9.52 -3.09
CA ILE A 58 19.42 -9.76 -4.16
C ILE A 58 18.00 -9.45 -3.66
N TYR A 59 17.64 -9.86 -2.44
CA TYR A 59 16.36 -9.54 -1.80
C TYR A 59 16.15 -8.01 -1.76
N ALA A 60 17.12 -7.26 -1.24
CA ALA A 60 17.03 -5.80 -1.11
C ALA A 60 16.85 -5.10 -2.47
N ILE A 61 17.60 -5.54 -3.49
CA ILE A 61 17.48 -4.99 -4.85
C ILE A 61 16.09 -5.26 -5.43
N VAL A 62 15.59 -6.50 -5.34
CA VAL A 62 14.28 -6.88 -5.88
C VAL A 62 13.16 -6.09 -5.21
N VAL A 63 13.17 -6.00 -3.87
CA VAL A 63 12.17 -5.23 -3.13
C VAL A 63 12.22 -3.74 -3.49
N THR A 64 13.42 -3.18 -3.68
CA THR A 64 13.59 -1.76 -4.07
C THR A 64 13.03 -1.50 -5.47
N ILE A 65 13.29 -2.39 -6.43
CA ILE A 65 12.76 -2.26 -7.80
C ILE A 65 11.23 -2.29 -7.77
N ILE A 66 10.64 -3.26 -7.04
CA ILE A 66 9.18 -3.36 -6.90
C ILE A 66 8.61 -2.10 -6.26
N ALA A 67 9.22 -1.61 -5.18
CA ALA A 67 8.78 -0.39 -4.50
C ALA A 67 8.77 0.82 -5.44
N VAL A 68 9.86 1.03 -6.20
CA VAL A 68 9.96 2.15 -7.16
C VAL A 68 8.88 2.04 -8.24
N ILE A 69 8.67 0.85 -8.81
CA ILE A 69 7.63 0.63 -9.83
C ILE A 69 6.25 0.97 -9.27
N LEU A 70 5.90 0.44 -8.08
CA LEU A 70 4.62 0.69 -7.43
C LEU A 70 4.44 2.18 -7.11
N THR A 71 5.47 2.86 -6.61
CA THR A 71 5.42 4.31 -6.35
C THR A 71 5.13 5.10 -7.63
N ILE A 72 5.78 4.76 -8.76
CA ILE A 72 5.54 5.43 -10.05
C ILE A 72 4.10 5.18 -10.54
N VAL A 73 3.60 3.95 -10.42
CA VAL A 73 2.22 3.59 -10.82
C VAL A 73 1.20 4.39 -10.02
N VAL A 74 1.36 4.44 -8.69
CA VAL A 74 0.48 5.21 -7.80
C VAL A 74 0.55 6.70 -8.12
N ALA A 75 1.75 7.26 -8.30
CA ALA A 75 1.94 8.67 -8.65
C ALA A 75 1.26 9.04 -9.97
N ARG A 76 1.36 8.17 -10.99
CA ARG A 76 0.68 8.36 -12.28
C ARG A 76 -0.83 8.26 -12.16
N ALA A 77 -1.35 7.26 -11.42
CA ALA A 77 -2.78 7.10 -11.19
C ALA A 77 -3.37 8.32 -10.48
N ALA A 78 -2.71 8.81 -9.43
CA ALA A 78 -3.12 10.01 -8.70
C ALA A 78 -3.10 11.26 -9.59
N SER A 79 -2.07 11.42 -10.42
CA SER A 79 -1.97 12.55 -11.37
C SER A 79 -3.10 12.52 -12.40
N LYS A 80 -3.42 11.34 -12.94
CA LYS A 80 -4.51 11.18 -13.91
C LYS A 80 -5.88 11.44 -13.29
N ALA A 81 -6.11 11.01 -12.04
CA ALA A 81 -7.36 11.28 -11.34
C ALA A 81 -7.59 12.79 -11.14
N LYS A 82 -6.54 13.53 -10.76
CA LYS A 82 -6.62 14.99 -10.60
C LYS A 82 -6.82 15.76 -11.91
N ALA A 83 -6.37 15.21 -13.04
CA ALA A 83 -6.53 15.84 -14.36
C ALA A 83 -7.95 15.67 -14.94
N ASN A 84 -8.76 14.77 -14.38
CA ASN A 84 -10.11 14.43 -14.85
C ASN A 84 -11.22 14.95 -13.91
N ILE A 85 -10.85 15.76 -12.90
CA ILE A 85 -11.76 16.49 -12.00
C ILE A 85 -11.61 17.97 -12.33
#